data_AF-A0A528H971-F1
#
_entry.id   AF-A0A528H971-F1
#
_cell.length_a   1.000
_cell.length_b   1.000
_cell.length_c   1.000
_cell.angle_alpha   90.00
_cell.angle_beta   90.00
_cell.angle_gamma   90.00
#
_symmetry.space_group_name_H-M   'P 1'
#
loop_
_entity.id
_entity.type
_entity.pdbx_description
1 polymer ?
#
loop_
_entity_poly.entity_id
_entity_poly.type
_entity_poly.pdbx_seq_one_letter_code
_entity_poly.pdbx_strand_id
1 'polypeptide(L)'
;MRAQINHARRHATFNVSELRRQGYRQIGRGAFSRAFYHPDAPDVVIKVGKLYSKRVGLTDGFPHFAQRIIDGELTSKFFPKVYDLCLDAERQLFWCIMKRYTKTSKTKASLDINATMNKITGDYSCSGKPNHRYRRALEQLIDYRFVHDIHKGNVLKDDDDTPIIIDPICIRPRFQQEFYA
;
A
#
# COMPACT_ATOMS: atom_id res chain seq x y z
N MET A 1 1.66 20.47 -5.31
CA MET A 1 0.91 19.21 -5.08
C MET A 1 -0.29 19.02 -6.02
N ARG A 2 -1.33 19.88 -6.00
CA ARG A 2 -2.56 19.71 -6.83
C ARG A 2 -2.30 19.46 -8.32
N ALA A 3 -1.36 20.20 -8.93
CA ALA A 3 -0.97 20.02 -10.33
C ALA A 3 -0.43 18.61 -10.63
N GLN A 4 0.39 18.05 -9.74
CA GLN A 4 0.95 16.71 -9.90
C GLN A 4 -0.11 15.61 -9.75
N ILE A 5 -1.05 15.78 -8.81
CA ILE A 5 -2.19 14.87 -8.66
C ILE A 5 -3.04 14.89 -9.93
N ASN A 6 -3.36 16.07 -10.47
CA ASN A 6 -4.12 16.20 -11.70
C ASN A 6 -3.36 15.63 -12.92
N HIS A 7 -2.03 15.78 -12.95
CA HIS A 7 -1.18 15.13 -13.95
C HIS A 7 -1.32 13.61 -13.86
N ALA A 8 -1.26 13.03 -12.65
CA ALA A 8 -1.46 11.59 -12.45
C ALA A 8 -2.87 11.14 -12.87
N ARG A 9 -3.91 11.88 -12.50
CA ARG A 9 -5.31 11.56 -12.83
C ARG A 9 -5.56 11.47 -14.34
N ARG A 10 -5.04 12.41 -15.13
CA ARG A 10 -5.19 12.40 -16.60
C ARG A 10 -4.57 11.18 -17.27
N HIS A 11 -3.62 10.54 -16.62
CA HIS A 11 -2.80 9.47 -17.18
C HIS A 11 -3.06 8.10 -16.52
N ALA A 12 -3.80 8.07 -15.41
CA ALA A 12 -4.08 6.85 -14.67
C ALA A 12 -4.83 5.84 -15.56
N THR A 13 -4.31 4.62 -15.62
CA THR A 13 -4.82 3.55 -16.47
C THR A 13 -4.40 2.20 -15.90
N PHE A 14 -5.20 1.17 -16.19
CA PHE A 14 -4.85 -0.21 -15.85
C PHE A 14 -3.73 -0.77 -16.75
N ASN A 15 -3.40 -0.11 -17.87
CA ASN A 15 -2.41 -0.58 -18.83
C ASN A 15 -1.01 -0.04 -18.52
N VAL A 16 -0.13 -0.91 -18.02
CA VAL A 16 1.28 -0.58 -17.72
C VAL A 16 2.06 -0.10 -18.95
N SER A 17 1.80 -0.65 -20.14
CA SER A 17 2.50 -0.23 -21.36
C SER A 17 2.12 1.19 -21.75
N GLU A 18 0.87 1.57 -21.51
CA GLU A 18 0.39 2.92 -21.77
C GLU A 18 1.06 3.95 -20.86
N LEU A 19 1.18 3.65 -19.55
CA LEU A 19 1.93 4.52 -18.63
C LEU A 19 3.37 4.77 -19.10
N ARG A 20 4.06 3.73 -19.59
CA ARG A 20 5.42 3.87 -20.12
C ARG A 20 5.46 4.73 -21.39
N ARG A 21 4.48 4.56 -22.28
CA ARG A 21 4.32 5.40 -23.48
C ARG A 21 4.10 6.87 -23.12
N GLN A 22 3.39 7.14 -22.03
CA GLN A 22 3.14 8.47 -21.48
C GLN A 22 4.32 9.01 -20.64
N GLY A 23 5.50 8.39 -20.67
CA GLY A 23 6.71 8.88 -20.00
C GLY A 23 6.87 8.47 -18.53
N TYR A 24 5.93 7.68 -17.97
CA TYR A 24 6.06 7.21 -16.60
C TYR A 24 7.15 6.16 -16.43
N ARG A 25 7.93 6.29 -15.36
CA ARG A 25 9.04 5.42 -15.00
C ARG A 25 8.65 4.52 -13.83
N GLN A 26 8.91 3.22 -13.98
CA GLN A 26 8.65 2.25 -12.93
C GLN A 26 9.70 2.37 -11.81
N ILE A 27 9.27 2.42 -10.56
CA ILE A 27 10.14 2.50 -9.36
C ILE A 27 9.91 1.37 -8.36
N GLY A 28 8.84 0.62 -8.52
CA GLY A 28 8.50 -0.51 -7.66
C GLY A 28 7.82 -1.63 -8.43
N ARG A 29 8.08 -2.87 -8.01
CA ARG A 29 7.41 -4.07 -8.50
C ARG A 29 7.20 -5.01 -7.31
N GLY A 30 5.95 -5.11 -6.86
CA GLY A 30 5.51 -6.04 -5.84
C GLY A 30 4.90 -7.31 -6.45
N ALA A 31 4.32 -8.16 -5.59
CA ALA A 31 3.63 -9.37 -6.00
C ALA A 31 2.30 -9.10 -6.73
N PHE A 32 1.63 -8.01 -6.39
CA PHE A 32 0.31 -7.64 -6.91
C PHE A 32 0.34 -6.47 -7.90
N SER A 33 1.30 -5.56 -7.73
CA SER A 33 1.26 -4.25 -8.38
C SER A 33 2.65 -3.71 -8.72
N ARG A 34 2.66 -2.68 -9.57
CA ARG A 34 3.83 -1.90 -9.97
C ARG A 34 3.57 -0.44 -9.68
N ALA A 35 4.59 0.28 -9.23
CA ALA A 35 4.51 1.71 -8.94
C ALA A 35 5.29 2.51 -9.98
N PHE A 36 4.68 3.59 -10.44
CA PHE A 36 5.19 4.46 -11.50
C PHE A 36 5.17 5.92 -11.06
N TYR A 37 6.17 6.71 -11.47
CA TYR A 37 6.17 8.17 -11.31
C TYR A 37 6.48 8.84 -12.65
N HIS A 38 6.12 10.12 -12.80
CA HIS A 38 6.49 10.94 -13.95
C HIS A 38 7.46 12.05 -13.53
N PRO A 39 8.46 12.44 -14.34
CA PRO A 39 9.33 13.58 -14.03
C PRO A 39 8.57 14.90 -13.77
N ASP A 40 7.45 15.14 -14.47
CA ASP A 40 6.61 16.34 -14.28
C ASP A 40 5.66 16.24 -13.08
N ALA A 41 5.58 15.05 -12.45
CA ALA A 41 4.78 14.80 -11.26
C ALA A 41 5.59 13.92 -10.27
N PRO A 42 6.76 14.39 -9.80
CA PRO A 42 7.73 13.54 -9.13
C PRO A 42 7.32 13.09 -7.74
N ASP A 43 6.39 13.80 -7.08
CA ASP A 43 5.98 13.59 -5.68
C ASP A 43 4.76 12.68 -5.55
N VAL A 44 4.24 12.17 -6.67
CA VAL A 44 3.10 11.25 -6.71
C VAL A 44 3.48 9.99 -7.47
N VAL A 45 2.79 8.91 -7.15
CA VAL A 45 2.91 7.65 -7.89
C VAL A 45 1.55 7.15 -8.34
N ILE A 46 1.55 6.44 -9.46
CA ILE A 46 0.44 5.60 -9.90
C ILE A 46 0.84 4.16 -9.59
N LYS A 47 0.15 3.51 -8.65
CA LYS A 47 0.26 2.09 -8.35
C LYS A 47 -0.79 1.36 -9.18
N VAL A 48 -0.37 0.47 -10.08
CA VAL A 48 -1.27 -0.31 -10.95
C VAL A 48 -1.07 -1.79 -10.66
N GLY A 49 -2.16 -2.51 -10.42
CA GLY A 49 -2.07 -3.90 -9.95
C GLY A 49 -3.29 -4.75 -10.26
N LYS A 50 -3.22 -5.98 -9.75
CA LYS A 50 -4.28 -6.98 -9.80
C LYS A 50 -4.76 -7.30 -8.40
N LEU A 51 -6.05 -7.58 -8.24
CA LEU A 51 -6.64 -7.96 -6.95
C LEU A 51 -6.19 -9.35 -6.49
N TYR A 52 -5.80 -10.23 -7.40
CA TYR A 52 -5.33 -11.58 -7.07
C TYR A 52 -4.00 -11.90 -7.75
N SER A 53 -3.11 -12.57 -7.03
CA SER A 53 -1.82 -13.01 -7.56
C SER A 53 -1.64 -14.52 -7.39
N LYS A 54 -1.73 -15.25 -8.51
CA LYS A 54 -1.46 -16.70 -8.59
C LYS A 54 -0.09 -17.08 -8.01
N ARG A 55 0.90 -16.17 -8.09
CA ARG A 55 2.27 -16.41 -7.60
C ARG A 55 2.32 -16.59 -6.08
N VAL A 56 1.52 -15.83 -5.34
CA VAL A 56 1.51 -15.85 -3.87
C VAL A 56 0.24 -16.49 -3.31
N GLY A 57 -0.75 -16.79 -4.15
CA GLY A 57 -1.99 -17.45 -3.75
C GLY A 57 -2.88 -16.60 -2.84
N LEU A 58 -2.72 -15.28 -2.87
CA LEU A 58 -3.41 -14.33 -2.00
C LEU A 58 -4.14 -13.26 -2.82
N THR A 59 -5.07 -12.59 -2.15
CA THR A 59 -5.80 -11.43 -2.66
C THR A 59 -5.17 -10.16 -2.06
N ASP A 60 -4.90 -9.16 -2.90
CA ASP A 60 -4.30 -7.88 -2.52
C ASP A 60 -5.25 -7.11 -1.58
N GLY A 61 -4.80 -6.79 -0.37
CA GLY A 61 -5.57 -5.98 0.57
C GLY A 61 -5.36 -4.48 0.39
N PHE A 62 -4.43 -4.05 -0.48
CA PHE A 62 -4.12 -2.65 -0.69
C PHE A 62 -5.31 -1.81 -1.18
N PRO A 63 -6.10 -2.21 -2.19
CA PRO A 63 -7.23 -1.39 -2.65
C PRO A 63 -8.24 -1.12 -1.54
N HIS A 64 -8.60 -2.14 -0.75
CA HIS A 64 -9.45 -1.97 0.43
C HIS A 64 -8.84 -1.00 1.45
N PHE A 65 -7.56 -1.19 1.80
CA PHE A 65 -6.83 -0.29 2.71
C PHE A 65 -6.82 1.17 2.20
N ALA A 66 -6.58 1.37 0.91
CA ALA A 66 -6.54 2.68 0.29
C ALA A 66 -7.93 3.35 0.26
N GLN A 67 -8.98 2.59 -0.03
CA GLN A 67 -10.36 3.07 0.00
C GLN A 67 -10.75 3.59 1.39
N ARG A 68 -10.45 2.81 2.45
CA ARG A 68 -10.72 3.23 3.83
C ARG A 68 -9.94 4.47 4.28
N ILE A 69 -8.79 4.76 3.68
CA ILE A 69 -8.07 6.03 3.88
C ILE A 69 -8.80 7.19 3.19
N ILE A 70 -9.27 6.98 1.95
CA ILE A 70 -10.03 7.98 1.19
C ILE A 70 -11.33 8.34 1.93
N ASP A 71 -12.02 7.33 2.48
CA ASP A 71 -13.29 7.48 3.19
C ASP A 71 -13.11 8.05 4.61
N GLY A 72 -11.87 8.26 5.06
CA GLY A 72 -11.55 8.81 6.38
C GLY A 72 -11.70 7.81 7.54
N GLU A 73 -12.02 6.55 7.26
CA GLU A 73 -12.14 5.49 8.27
C GLU A 73 -10.79 5.10 8.89
N LEU A 74 -9.72 5.19 8.10
CA LEU A 74 -8.35 4.95 8.54
C LEU A 74 -7.56 6.26 8.54
N THR A 75 -7.07 6.65 9.71
CA THR A 75 -6.26 7.87 9.86
C THR A 75 -5.04 7.61 10.74
N SER A 76 -3.86 7.87 10.19
CA SER A 76 -2.59 7.82 10.91
C SER A 76 -1.51 8.55 10.13
N LYS A 77 -0.58 9.20 10.84
CA LYS A 77 0.65 9.74 10.22
C LYS A 77 1.58 8.66 9.66
N PHE A 78 1.36 7.39 10.03
CA PHE A 78 2.12 6.24 9.52
C PHE A 78 1.48 5.59 8.30
N PHE A 79 0.33 6.10 7.82
CA PHE A 79 -0.34 5.62 6.62
C PHE A 79 -0.06 6.53 5.42
N PRO A 80 -0.15 6.02 4.20
CA PRO A 80 0.08 6.82 3.01
C PRO A 80 -1.00 7.87 2.85
N LYS A 81 -0.64 8.99 2.19
CA LYS A 81 -1.61 9.89 1.60
C LYS A 81 -2.07 9.30 0.28
N VAL A 82 -3.32 8.85 0.23
CA VAL A 82 -4.00 8.39 -0.98
C VAL A 82 -4.83 9.54 -1.53
N TYR A 83 -4.76 9.76 -2.84
CA TYR A 83 -5.46 10.86 -3.51
C TYR A 83 -6.60 10.39 -4.38
N ASP A 84 -6.51 9.17 -4.92
CA ASP A 84 -7.49 8.62 -5.83
C ASP A 84 -7.30 7.10 -5.98
N LEU A 85 -8.39 6.39 -6.27
CA LEU A 85 -8.41 4.94 -6.44
C LEU A 85 -9.51 4.59 -7.45
N CYS A 86 -9.20 3.67 -8.35
CA CYS A 86 -10.20 3.03 -9.18
C CYS A 86 -9.99 1.52 -9.14
N LEU A 87 -11.08 0.81 -8.90
CA LEU A 87 -11.15 -0.63 -8.83
C LEU A 87 -12.05 -1.14 -9.96
N ASP A 88 -11.56 -2.12 -10.69
CA ASP A 88 -12.28 -2.85 -11.73
C ASP A 88 -12.37 -4.30 -11.24
N ALA A 89 -13.43 -4.60 -10.49
CA ALA A 89 -13.66 -5.90 -9.87
C ALA A 89 -13.81 -6.99 -10.93
N GLU A 90 -14.54 -6.74 -12.02
CA GLU A 90 -14.75 -7.71 -13.09
C GLU A 90 -13.43 -8.15 -13.72
N ARG A 91 -12.54 -7.19 -14.01
CA ARG A 91 -11.22 -7.49 -14.58
C ARG A 91 -10.16 -7.81 -13.54
N GLN A 92 -10.52 -7.73 -12.25
CA GLN A 92 -9.65 -7.94 -11.09
C GLN A 92 -8.42 -7.02 -11.12
N LEU A 93 -8.62 -5.74 -11.47
CA LEU A 93 -7.57 -4.72 -11.61
C LEU A 93 -7.83 -3.53 -10.69
N PHE A 94 -6.76 -2.80 -10.38
CA PHE A 94 -6.88 -1.49 -9.75
C PHE A 94 -5.78 -0.55 -10.24
N TRP A 95 -6.04 0.75 -10.13
CA TRP A 95 -4.99 1.75 -10.05
C TRP A 95 -5.24 2.69 -8.88
N CYS A 96 -4.17 3.22 -8.29
CA CYS A 96 -4.22 4.13 -7.15
C CYS A 96 -3.21 5.24 -7.33
N ILE A 97 -3.61 6.48 -7.02
CA ILE A 97 -2.75 7.66 -7.00
C ILE A 97 -2.47 8.00 -5.55
N MET A 98 -1.19 8.03 -5.16
CA MET A 98 -0.78 8.30 -3.79
C MET A 98 0.50 9.14 -3.74
N LYS A 99 0.81 9.73 -2.59
CA LYS A 99 2.11 10.39 -2.37
C LYS A 99 3.24 9.39 -2.63
N ARG A 100 4.30 9.86 -3.29
CA ARG A 100 5.53 9.11 -3.43
C ARG A 100 6.30 9.10 -2.12
N TYR A 101 6.74 7.91 -1.72
CA TYR A 101 7.62 7.69 -0.58
C TYR A 101 8.92 7.06 -1.04
N THR A 102 9.99 7.21 -0.26
CA THR A 102 11.31 6.68 -0.60
C THR A 102 11.59 5.39 0.16
N LYS A 103 12.38 4.49 -0.45
CA LYS A 103 12.81 3.26 0.24
C LYS A 103 13.78 3.62 1.36
N THR A 104 13.70 2.86 2.45
CA THR A 104 14.68 2.91 3.52
C THR A 104 15.63 1.71 3.43
N SER A 105 16.92 1.94 3.61
CA SER A 105 17.89 0.86 3.85
C SER A 105 17.82 0.32 5.28
N LYS A 106 17.23 1.09 6.20
CA LYS A 106 17.08 0.73 7.61
C LYS A 106 15.90 -0.23 7.78
N THR A 107 16.15 -1.41 8.34
CA THR A 107 15.10 -2.41 8.61
C THR A 107 14.40 -2.21 9.96
N LYS A 108 15.03 -1.48 10.90
CA LYS A 108 14.55 -1.33 12.28
C LYS A 108 13.09 -0.92 12.37
N ALA A 109 12.66 0.09 11.61
CA ALA A 109 11.28 0.54 11.63
C ALA A 109 10.30 -0.58 11.23
N SER A 110 10.59 -1.30 10.14
CA SER A 110 9.74 -2.43 9.71
C SER A 110 9.71 -3.56 10.73
N LEU A 111 10.83 -3.84 11.41
CA LEU A 111 10.91 -4.87 12.44
C LEU A 111 10.10 -4.48 13.69
N ASP A 112 10.23 -3.23 14.15
CA ASP A 112 9.50 -2.74 15.33
C ASP A 112 7.99 -2.63 15.04
N ILE A 113 7.59 -2.21 13.83
CA ILE A 113 6.18 -2.19 13.41
C ILE A 113 5.63 -3.62 13.38
N ASN A 114 6.34 -4.56 12.76
CA ASN A 114 5.91 -5.96 12.70
C ASN A 114 5.81 -6.59 14.10
N ALA A 115 6.80 -6.36 14.98
CA ALA A 115 6.77 -6.82 16.36
C ALA A 115 5.58 -6.23 17.15
N THR A 116 5.21 -4.97 16.86
CA THR A 116 4.04 -4.34 17.47
C THR A 116 2.74 -5.00 16.99
N MET A 117 2.62 -5.29 15.68
CA MET A 117 1.47 -6.00 15.12
C MET A 117 1.31 -7.39 15.75
N ASN A 118 2.41 -8.15 15.81
CA ASN A 118 2.46 -9.49 16.40
C ASN A 118 2.04 -9.48 17.88
N LYS A 119 2.52 -8.48 18.64
CA LYS A 119 2.07 -8.28 20.03
C LYS A 119 0.56 -8.00 20.15
N ILE A 120 -0.04 -7.25 19.22
CA ILE A 120 -1.49 -6.97 19.23
C ILE A 120 -2.29 -8.23 18.87
N THR A 121 -1.82 -9.00 17.89
CA THR A 121 -2.51 -10.21 17.40
C THR A 121 -2.25 -11.46 18.24
N GLY A 122 -1.31 -11.41 19.19
CA GLY A 122 -0.92 -12.56 20.02
C GLY A 122 0.04 -13.53 19.32
N ASP A 123 0.68 -13.11 18.23
CA ASP A 123 1.79 -13.85 17.63
C ASP A 123 3.10 -13.51 18.35
N TYR A 124 3.81 -14.53 18.84
CA TYR A 124 5.04 -14.34 19.63
C TYR A 124 6.31 -14.47 18.79
N SER A 125 6.21 -14.70 17.48
CA SER A 125 7.36 -14.72 16.58
C SER A 125 7.77 -13.29 16.22
N CYS A 126 8.84 -12.73 16.79
CA CYS A 126 9.29 -11.39 16.39
C CYS A 126 10.81 -11.19 16.47
N SER A 127 11.34 -10.46 15.49
CA SER A 127 12.76 -10.07 15.38
C SER A 127 12.99 -8.56 15.66
N GLY A 128 11.97 -7.87 16.18
CA GLY A 128 11.99 -6.45 16.54
C GLY A 128 11.49 -6.19 17.96
N LYS A 129 11.47 -4.93 18.39
CA LYS A 129 10.92 -4.55 19.70
C LYS A 129 9.57 -3.86 19.51
N PRO A 130 8.47 -4.37 20.10
CA PRO A 130 7.18 -3.70 20.05
C PRO A 130 7.30 -2.24 20.52
N ASN A 131 6.69 -1.33 19.78
CA ASN A 131 6.79 0.11 20.03
C ASN A 131 5.40 0.74 20.05
N HIS A 132 5.04 1.30 21.21
CA HIS A 132 3.72 1.89 21.47
C HIS A 132 3.34 2.98 20.47
N ARG A 133 4.31 3.67 19.86
CA ARG A 133 4.04 4.73 18.89
C ARG A 133 3.23 4.25 17.68
N TYR A 134 3.35 2.98 17.29
CA TYR A 134 2.66 2.42 16.12
C TYR A 134 1.32 1.78 16.49
N ARG A 135 1.08 1.51 17.78
CA ARG A 135 -0.04 0.71 18.27
C ARG A 135 -1.39 1.17 17.74
N ARG A 136 -1.72 2.46 17.95
CA ARG A 136 -3.01 3.04 17.53
C ARG A 136 -3.22 2.97 16.01
N ALA A 137 -2.15 2.99 15.22
CA ALA A 137 -2.28 2.81 13.77
C ALA A 137 -2.58 1.35 13.44
N LEU A 138 -1.82 0.42 14.03
CA LEU A 138 -1.94 -1.01 13.75
C LEU A 138 -3.24 -1.63 14.26
N GLU A 139 -3.78 -1.15 15.38
CA GLU A 139 -5.09 -1.60 15.90
C GLU A 139 -6.24 -1.38 14.90
N GLN A 140 -6.14 -0.36 14.03
CA GLN A 140 -7.14 -0.12 12.97
C GLN A 140 -7.13 -1.16 11.85
N LEU A 141 -6.09 -2.00 11.79
CA LEU A 141 -5.87 -3.02 10.75
C LEU A 141 -6.17 -4.44 11.24
N ILE A 142 -6.66 -4.58 12.48
CA ILE A 142 -6.93 -5.89 13.08
C ILE A 142 -8.27 -6.43 12.57
N ASP A 143 -8.19 -7.48 11.76
CA ASP A 143 -9.33 -8.24 11.28
C ASP A 143 -8.91 -9.69 11.02
N TYR A 144 -9.71 -10.67 11.44
CA TYR A 144 -9.39 -12.09 11.27
C TYR A 144 -9.35 -12.54 9.79
N ARG A 145 -9.95 -11.74 8.90
CA ARG A 145 -9.97 -11.96 7.44
C ARG A 145 -8.67 -11.55 6.78
N PHE A 146 -7.82 -10.79 7.46
CA PHE A 146 -6.54 -10.32 6.94
C PHE A 146 -5.36 -11.22 7.34
N VAL A 147 -4.31 -11.13 6.53
CA VAL A 147 -2.95 -11.57 6.83
C VAL A 147 -2.09 -10.32 6.78
N HIS A 148 -1.37 -10.00 7.85
CA HIS A 148 -0.50 -8.83 7.85
C HIS A 148 0.74 -9.09 6.97
N ASP A 149 1.07 -8.12 6.12
CA ASP A 149 2.21 -8.15 5.19
C ASP A 149 3.23 -7.04 5.54
N ILE A 150 3.54 -6.91 6.84
CA ILE A 150 4.43 -5.88 7.35
C ILE A 150 5.88 -6.37 7.23
N HIS A 151 6.59 -5.87 6.24
CA HIS A 151 8.01 -6.13 6.05
C HIS A 151 8.72 -4.90 5.45
N LYS A 152 10.06 -4.95 5.36
CA LYS A 152 10.89 -3.83 4.86
C LYS A 152 10.50 -3.28 3.48
N GLY A 153 9.79 -4.07 2.66
CA GLY A 153 9.33 -3.66 1.34
C GLY A 153 8.08 -2.78 1.37
N ASN A 154 7.26 -2.94 2.40
CA ASN A 154 5.97 -2.25 2.58
C ASN A 154 6.05 -1.14 3.63
N VAL A 155 7.24 -0.87 4.17
CA VAL A 155 7.54 0.27 5.03
C VAL A 155 8.51 1.19 4.30
N LEU A 156 8.01 2.33 3.84
CA LEU A 156 8.77 3.38 3.18
C LEU A 156 8.98 4.55 4.13
N LYS A 157 9.57 5.65 3.65
CA LYS A 157 9.69 6.89 4.42
C LYS A 157 9.23 8.12 3.64
N ASP A 158 8.70 9.08 4.38
CA ASP A 158 8.47 10.42 3.86
C ASP A 158 9.73 11.31 3.93
N ASP A 159 9.54 12.60 3.68
CA ASP A 159 10.61 13.60 3.61
C ASP A 159 11.24 13.87 4.99
N ASP A 160 10.52 13.57 6.08
CA ASP A 160 10.93 13.76 7.48
C ASP A 160 11.51 12.47 8.10
N ASP A 161 11.85 11.47 7.28
CA ASP A 161 12.27 10.11 7.71
C ASP A 161 11.18 9.36 8.52
N THR A 162 9.91 9.81 8.46
CA THR A 162 8.79 9.12 9.13
C THR A 162 8.47 7.82 8.40
N PRO A 163 8.39 6.67 9.11
CA PRO A 163 8.01 5.40 8.49
C PRO A 163 6.55 5.41 8.03
N ILE A 164 6.31 4.99 6.78
CA ILE A 164 4.99 4.93 6.17
C ILE A 164 4.69 3.49 5.72
N ILE A 165 3.59 2.95 6.22
CA ILE A 165 3.12 1.59 5.99
C ILE A 165 2.17 1.61 4.78
N ILE A 166 2.62 1.17 3.61
CA ILE A 166 1.91 1.37 2.34
C ILE A 166 1.07 0.18 1.87
N ASP A 167 1.34 -1.02 2.37
CA ASP A 167 0.70 -2.26 1.92
C ASP A 167 0.65 -3.26 3.08
N PRO A 168 -0.15 -2.97 4.13
CA PRO A 168 -0.02 -3.69 5.40
C PRO A 168 -0.72 -5.05 5.42
N ILE A 169 -1.60 -5.34 4.48
CA ILE A 169 -2.53 -6.46 4.58
C ILE A 169 -2.71 -7.17 3.23
N CYS A 170 -2.80 -8.50 3.30
CA CYS A 170 -3.43 -9.34 2.28
C CYS A 170 -4.78 -9.83 2.81
N ILE A 171 -5.70 -10.13 1.90
CA ILE A 171 -7.00 -10.73 2.22
C ILE A 171 -6.88 -12.25 2.05
N ARG A 172 -7.34 -13.01 3.04
CA ARG A 172 -7.35 -14.48 2.93
C ARG A 172 -8.29 -14.89 1.77
N PRO A 173 -7.89 -15.85 0.91
CA PRO A 173 -8.62 -16.15 -0.33
C PRO A 173 -10.13 -16.41 -0.15
N ARG A 174 -10.51 -17.11 0.93
CA ARG A 174 -11.92 -17.42 1.23
C ARG A 174 -12.82 -16.19 1.44
N PHE A 175 -12.25 -15.03 1.75
CA PHE A 175 -13.00 -13.79 1.99
C PHE A 175 -12.96 -12.83 0.79
N GLN A 176 -12.33 -13.19 -0.33
CA GLN A 176 -12.17 -12.30 -1.48
C GLN A 176 -13.49 -11.66 -1.94
N GLN A 177 -14.57 -12.44 -1.99
CA GLN A 177 -15.87 -11.95 -2.44
C GLN A 177 -16.48 -10.90 -1.50
N GLU A 178 -16.19 -10.96 -0.20
CA GLU A 178 -16.70 -9.95 0.75
C GLU A 178 -16.12 -8.55 0.52
N PHE A 179 -14.97 -8.47 -0.16
CA PHE A 179 -14.26 -7.21 -0.38
C PHE A 179 -14.30 -6.72 -1.83
N TYR A 180 -14.38 -7.64 -2.81
CA TYR A 180 -14.21 -7.31 -4.23
C TYR A 180 -15.21 -8.01 -5.18
N ALA A 181 -16.30 -8.60 -4.68
CA ALA A 181 -17.39 -9.09 -5.53
C ALA A 181 -18.49 -8.04 -5.69
#